data_AF-A0A533XVW2-F1
#
_entry.id   AF-A0A533XVW2-F1
#
_cell.length_a   1.000
_cell.length_b   1.000
_cell.length_c   1.000
_cell.angle_alpha   90.00
_cell.angle_beta   90.00
_cell.angle_gamma   90.00
#
_symmetry.space_group_name_H-M   'P 1'
#
loop_
_entity.id
_entity.type
_entity.pdbx_description
1 polymer ?
#
loop_
_entity_poly.entity_id
_entity_poly.type
_entity_poly.pdbx_seq_one_letter_code
_entity_poly.pdbx_strand_id
1 'polypeptide(L)' 'LSEALIPKGKGYDFNQALMDFGALVCTARDPYCLLCPMMDFCKTYPFTAGGGSADAPPGPSQPDR' A
#
# COMPACT_ATOMS: atom_id res chain seq x y z
N LEU A 1 0.59 -1.55 -19.03
CA LEU A 1 0.66 -0.21 -18.41
C LEU A 1 1.80 -0.13 -17.39
N SER A 2 1.92 -1.09 -16.47
CA SER A 2 2.92 -1.07 -15.40
C SER A 2 4.38 -1.00 -15.86
N GLU A 3 4.75 -1.66 -16.97
CA GLU A 3 6.12 -1.61 -17.50
C GLU A 3 6.59 -0.21 -17.89
N ALA A 4 5.67 0.70 -18.23
CA ALA A 4 6.02 2.07 -18.59
C ALA A 4 6.41 2.94 -17.38
N LEU A 5 6.04 2.52 -16.16
CA LEU A 5 6.28 3.27 -14.92
C LEU A 5 7.55 2.82 -14.19
N ILE A 6 8.05 1.62 -14.50
CA ILE A 6 9.24 1.06 -13.86
C ILE A 6 10.49 1.64 -14.54
N PRO A 7 11.42 2.28 -13.81
CA PRO A 7 12.66 2.74 -14.40
C PRO A 7 13.48 1.57 -14.94
N LYS A 8 14.02 1.72 -16.15
CA LYS A 8 14.78 0.65 -16.84
C LYS A 8 15.93 0.16 -15.96
N GLY A 9 16.03 -1.15 -15.78
CA GLY A 9 17.07 -1.79 -14.96
C GLY A 9 16.89 -1.65 -13.45
N LYS A 10 15.77 -1.07 -12.98
CA LYS A 10 15.48 -0.84 -11.54
C LYS A 10 14.20 -1.55 -11.06
N GLY A 11 13.77 -2.58 -11.77
CA GLY A 11 12.52 -3.30 -11.44
C GLY A 11 12.52 -3.92 -10.06
N TYR A 12 13.65 -4.49 -9.61
CA TYR A 12 13.76 -5.05 -8.27
C TYR A 12 13.58 -3.98 -7.20
N ASP A 13 14.38 -2.90 -7.24
CA ASP A 13 14.31 -1.79 -6.27
C ASP A 13 12.91 -1.16 -6.23
N PHE A 14 12.30 -0.95 -7.40
CA PHE A 14 10.97 -0.37 -7.51
C PHE A 14 9.90 -1.27 -6.88
N ASN A 15 9.90 -2.56 -7.21
CA ASN A 15 8.93 -3.51 -6.66
C ASN A 15 9.14 -3.70 -5.16
N GLN A 16 10.38 -3.67 -4.68
CA GLN A 16 10.68 -3.76 -3.26
C GLN A 16 10.15 -2.54 -2.51
N ALA A 17 10.41 -1.33 -3.01
CA ALA A 17 9.86 -0.11 -2.44
C ALA A 17 8.33 -0.11 -2.44
N LEU A 18 7.69 -0.65 -3.48
CA LEU A 18 6.23 -0.77 -3.56
C LEU A 18 5.67 -1.74 -2.50
N MET A 19 6.34 -2.87 -2.28
CA MET A 19 5.96 -3.82 -1.23
C MET A 19 6.11 -3.21 0.16
N ASP A 20 7.25 -2.57 0.45
CA ASP A 20 7.50 -1.91 1.73
C ASP A 20 6.50 -0.77 1.97
N PHE A 21 6.16 -0.01 0.93
CA PHE A 21 5.13 1.02 0.99
C PHE A 21 3.75 0.46 1.40
N GLY A 22 3.34 -0.68 0.84
CA GLY A 22 2.09 -1.36 1.22
C GLY A 22 2.12 -1.93 2.64
N ALA A 23 3.28 -2.36 3.13
CA ALA A 23 3.44 -2.91 4.47
C ALA A 23 3.50 -1.82 5.56
N LEU A 24 4.10 -0.67 5.27
CA LEU A 24 4.42 0.35 6.27
C LEU A 24 3.53 1.59 6.22
N VAL A 25 3.01 1.97 5.04
CA VAL A 25 2.26 3.23 4.86
C VAL A 25 0.83 2.95 4.42
N CYS A 26 0.64 2.30 3.27
CA CYS A 26 -0.67 2.02 2.69
C CYS A 26 -1.19 0.65 3.14
N THR A 27 -1.28 0.42 4.45
CA THR A 27 -1.71 -0.88 5.00
C THR A 27 -3.18 -1.18 4.72
N ALA A 28 -3.55 -2.45 4.71
CA ALA A 28 -4.88 -2.90 4.31
C ALA A 28 -6.02 -2.48 5.25
N ARG A 29 -5.72 -2.27 6.55
CA ARG A 29 -6.74 -2.03 7.59
C ARG A 29 -6.67 -0.63 8.18
N ASP A 30 -5.47 -0.08 8.31
CA ASP A 30 -5.23 1.22 8.93
C ASP A 30 -4.05 1.91 8.22
N PRO A 31 -4.26 2.43 7.00
CA PRO A 31 -3.22 3.13 6.27
C PRO A 31 -2.94 4.49 6.90
N TYR A 32 -1.66 4.89 6.91
CA TYR A 32 -1.20 6.20 7.38
C TYR A 32 -1.49 7.30 6.35
N CYS A 33 -2.76 7.46 5.96
CA CYS A 33 -3.19 8.32 4.87
C CYS A 33 -2.71 9.77 5.00
N LEU A 34 -2.69 10.34 6.21
CA LEU A 34 -2.24 11.72 6.45
C LEU A 34 -0.74 11.94 6.22
N LEU A 35 0.05 10.87 6.28
CA LEU A 35 1.50 10.88 6.03
C LEU A 35 1.84 10.27 4.65
N CYS A 36 0.84 9.82 3.90
CA CYS A 36 1.05 9.10 2.66
C CYS A 36 1.45 10.07 1.55
N PRO A 37 2.57 9.83 0.84
CA PRO A 37 3.00 10.69 -0.27
C PRO A 37 2.03 10.69 -1.46
N MET A 38 1.11 9.73 -1.51
CA MET A 38 0.10 9.63 -2.57
C MET A 38 -1.20 10.38 -2.24
N MET A 39 -1.31 11.00 -1.06
CA MET A 39 -2.56 11.60 -0.54
C MET A 39 -3.27 12.48 -1.57
N ASP A 40 -2.54 13.39 -2.22
CA ASP A 40 -3.12 14.41 -3.13
C ASP A 40 -3.77 13.83 -4.40
N PHE A 41 -3.44 12.58 -4.76
CA PHE A 41 -3.95 11.91 -5.97
C PHE A 41 -4.55 10.52 -5.69
N CYS A 42 -4.66 10.13 -4.42
CA CYS A 42 -5.22 8.84 -4.02
C CYS A 42 -6.75 8.89 -4.10
N LYS A 43 -7.34 8.12 -5.02
CA LYS A 43 -8.81 8.04 -5.19
C LYS A 43 -9.54 7.46 -3.98
N THR A 44 -8.85 6.68 -3.15
CA THR A 44 -9.40 6.06 -1.95
C THR A 44 -9.33 6.98 -0.73
N TYR A 45 -8.54 8.07 -0.79
CA TYR A 45 -8.43 9.01 0.32
C TYR A 45 -9.72 9.84 0.49
N PRO A 46 -10.19 10.06 1.74
CA PRO A 46 -9.71 9.47 2.98
C PRO A 46 -10.16 8.02 3.16
N PHE A 47 -9.28 7.16 3.66
CA PHE A 47 -9.61 5.75 3.91
C PHE A 47 -10.63 5.64 5.04
N THR A 48 -11.76 4.98 4.78
CA THR A 48 -12.77 4.63 5.78
C THR A 48 -12.75 3.12 6.03
N ALA A 49 -12.50 2.71 7.27
CA ALA A 49 -12.58 1.32 7.69
C ALA A 49 -14.01 0.78 7.45
N GLY A 50 -14.19 0.03 6.36
CA GLY A 50 -15.49 -0.40 5.85
C GLY A 50 -15.53 -0.59 4.34
N GLY A 51 -14.55 -0.05 3.60
CA GLY A 51 -14.39 -0.23 2.14
C GLY A 51 -13.37 -1.30 1.74
N GLY A 52 -12.89 -2.12 2.66
CA GLY A 52 -11.97 -3.22 2.35
C GLY A 52 -12.71 -4.31 1.57
N SER A 53 -12.22 -4.66 0.37
CA SER A 53 -12.75 -5.80 -0.39
C SER A 53 -12.85 -7.03 0.51
N ALA A 54 -13.97 -7.75 0.44
CA ALA A 54 -14.19 -9.00 1.18
C ALA A 54 -13.10 -10.07 0.91
N ASP A 55 -12.29 -9.87 -0.13
CA ASP A 55 -11.19 -10.74 -0.54
C ASP A 55 -9.86 -10.44 0.16
N ALA A 56 -9.78 -9.43 1.04
CA ALA A 56 -8.58 -9.21 1.83
C ALA A 56 -8.37 -10.42 2.77
N PRO A 57 -7.33 -11.25 2.58
CA PRO A 57 -7.07 -12.35 3.49
C PRO A 57 -6.92 -11.79 4.91
N PRO A 58 -7.36 -12.51 5.96
CA PRO A 58 -7.07 -12.10 7.32
C PRO A 58 -5.55 -11.91 7.41
N GLY A 59 -5.14 -10.64 7.56
CA GLY A 59 -3.74 -10.32 7.78
C GLY A 59 -3.23 -11.12 8.98
N PRO A 60 -1.95 -11.51 8.99
CA PRO A 60 -1.39 -12.27 10.10
C PRO A 60 -1.77 -11.54 11.39
N SER A 61 -2.42 -12.26 12.32
CA SER A 61 -2.56 -11.83 13.70
C SER A 61 -1.16 -11.41 14.13
N GLN A 62 -0.97 -10.12 14.39
CA GLN A 62 0.34 -9.61 14.77
C GLN A 62 0.86 -10.48 15.91
N PRO A 63 2.09 -11.02 15.83
CA PRO A 63 2.64 -11.77 16.94
C PRO A 63 2.71 -10.83 18.14
N ASP A 64 2.06 -11.23 19.23
CA ASP A 64 2.18 -10.61 20.53
C ASP A 64 3.68 -10.47 20.83
N ARG A 65 4.17 -9.22 20.81
CA ARG A 65 5.51 -8.90 21.29
C ARG A 65 5.42 -8.34 22.69
#